data_AF-A0A4Q4KMZ3-F1
#
_entry.id   AF-A0A4Q4KMZ3-F1
#
_cell.length_a   1.000
_cell.length_b   1.000
_cell.length_c   1.000
_cell.angle_alpha   90.00
_cell.angle_beta   90.00
_cell.angle_gamma   90.00
#
_symmetry.space_group_name_H-M   'P 1'
#
loop_
_entity.id
_entity.type
_entity.pdbx_description
1 polymer ?
#
loop_
_entity_poly.entity_id
_entity_poly.type
_entity_poly.pdbx_seq_one_letter_code
_entity_poly.pdbx_strand_id
1 'polypeptide(L)'
;MKIGVKVEDVKTVHELDIYWEIEDYKNLLKAFDYPDAEKLKDAEVLEFLFMAISDFEPAEAAEIVLTYKMSDKLNEGQIQNLSHEMLIEKVAEQYAEPALHFDLYNINQFLRKAYNGKFPDTEATIITASFDGIDLDSKMTKEILIKALCGGLNDGNLIHRLFEDQVKGEIAFTDAEKVIWNFKKTGEKSMEIITSKKWIEKEDFGQIDYTAEIEFFNEEE
;
A
#
# COMPACT_ATOMS: atom_id res chain seq x y z
N MET A 1 -18.11 -0.47 -20.08
CA MET A 1 -18.91 -1.14 -19.01
C MET A 1 -19.47 -0.05 -18.08
N LYS A 2 -20.70 -0.16 -17.57
CA LYS A 2 -21.24 0.81 -16.59
C LYS A 2 -21.33 0.18 -15.21
N ILE A 3 -20.81 0.87 -14.21
CA ILE A 3 -20.80 0.40 -12.81
C ILE A 3 -21.37 1.52 -11.93
N GLY A 4 -22.36 1.19 -11.10
CA GLY A 4 -22.81 2.09 -10.03
C GLY A 4 -21.80 2.04 -8.89
N VAL A 5 -21.33 3.20 -8.43
CA VAL A 5 -20.33 3.29 -7.37
C VAL A 5 -20.88 4.17 -6.26
N LYS A 6 -20.82 3.65 -5.04
CA LYS A 6 -21.14 4.43 -3.84
C LYS A 6 -20.02 4.31 -2.82
N VAL A 7 -19.31 5.41 -2.59
CA VAL A 7 -18.28 5.53 -1.57
C VAL A 7 -18.96 5.74 -0.23
N GLU A 8 -18.79 4.78 0.68
CA GLU A 8 -19.44 4.73 1.99
C GLU A 8 -18.56 5.38 3.05
N ASP A 9 -17.25 5.14 2.99
CA ASP A 9 -16.30 5.64 3.96
C ASP A 9 -14.89 5.75 3.35
N VAL A 10 -14.12 6.73 3.81
CA VAL A 10 -12.73 6.94 3.44
C VAL A 10 -11.95 7.26 4.70
N LYS A 11 -11.01 6.38 5.07
CA LYS A 11 -10.23 6.47 6.30
C LYS A 11 -8.75 6.53 5.99
N THR A 12 -8.06 7.45 6.64
CA THR A 12 -6.60 7.45 6.70
C THR A 12 -6.15 6.53 7.84
N VAL A 13 -5.16 5.68 7.57
CA VAL A 13 -4.59 4.74 8.53
C VAL A 13 -3.06 4.76 8.51
N HIS A 14 -2.47 4.41 9.66
CA HIS A 14 -1.02 4.36 9.87
C HIS A 14 -0.47 2.93 9.98
N GLU A 15 -1.33 1.92 10.01
CA GLU A 15 -0.95 0.51 10.10
C GLU A 15 -1.91 -0.33 9.25
N LEU A 16 -1.37 -1.39 8.63
CA LEU A 16 -2.12 -2.39 7.87
C LEU A 16 -1.78 -3.78 8.40
N ASP A 17 -2.79 -4.63 8.59
CA ASP A 17 -2.66 -5.98 9.15
C ASP A 17 -2.49 -7.08 8.07
N ILE A 18 -2.26 -6.67 6.82
CA ILE A 18 -2.23 -7.56 5.64
C ILE A 18 -0.82 -7.82 5.08
N TYR A 19 0.23 -7.29 5.71
CA TYR A 19 1.59 -7.34 5.18
C TYR A 19 2.54 -8.24 5.96
N TRP A 20 2.51 -8.15 7.29
CA TRP A 20 3.42 -8.88 8.17
C TRP A 20 2.75 -10.14 8.70
N GLU A 21 3.39 -11.27 8.50
CA GLU A 21 3.02 -12.53 9.13
C GLU A 21 3.82 -12.79 10.42
N ILE A 22 3.32 -13.66 11.29
CA ILE A 22 4.04 -14.01 12.53
C ILE A 22 5.43 -14.60 12.25
N GLU A 23 5.56 -15.32 11.14
CA GLU A 23 6.82 -15.92 10.69
C GLU A 23 7.82 -14.86 10.24
N ASP A 24 7.36 -13.74 9.66
CA ASP A 24 8.23 -12.60 9.35
C ASP A 24 8.89 -12.08 10.63
N TYR A 25 8.10 -11.89 11.69
CA TYR A 25 8.63 -11.39 12.96
C TYR A 25 9.62 -12.35 13.63
N LYS A 26 9.38 -13.66 13.56
CA LYS A 26 10.33 -14.67 14.05
C LYS A 26 11.65 -14.67 13.28
N ASN A 27 11.59 -14.48 11.96
CA ASN A 27 12.80 -14.41 11.15
C ASN A 27 13.55 -13.09 11.33
N LEU A 28 12.84 -11.97 11.50
CA LEU A 28 13.45 -10.70 11.88
C LEU A 28 14.14 -10.80 13.25
N LEU A 29 13.54 -11.46 14.25
CA LEU A 29 14.21 -11.71 15.53
C LEU A 29 15.57 -12.41 15.35
N LYS A 30 15.65 -13.42 14.48
CA LYS A 30 16.93 -14.08 14.15
C LYS A 30 17.90 -13.14 13.44
N ALA A 31 17.39 -12.29 12.54
CA ALA A 31 18.20 -11.30 11.81
C ALA A 31 18.77 -10.21 12.74
N PHE A 32 18.08 -9.93 13.85
CA PHE A 32 18.55 -9.08 14.94
C PHE A 32 19.33 -9.86 16.04
N ASP A 33 19.85 -11.05 15.71
CA ASP A 33 20.64 -11.90 16.61
C ASP A 33 19.94 -12.28 17.94
N TYR A 34 18.60 -12.25 17.97
CA TYR A 34 17.86 -12.64 19.17
C TYR A 34 17.88 -14.17 19.34
N PRO A 35 18.40 -14.69 20.48
CA PRO A 35 18.52 -16.12 20.70
C PRO A 35 17.14 -16.77 20.92
N ASP A 36 17.01 -18.04 20.53
CA ASP A 36 15.84 -18.86 20.86
C ASP A 36 14.46 -18.29 20.41
N ALA A 37 14.42 -17.49 19.35
CA ALA A 37 13.18 -16.89 18.83
C ALA A 37 12.04 -17.91 18.58
N GLU A 38 12.39 -19.16 18.23
CA GLU A 38 11.46 -20.27 18.01
C GLU A 38 10.70 -20.73 19.26
N LYS A 39 11.21 -20.40 20.45
CA LYS A 39 10.59 -20.79 21.73
C LYS A 39 9.59 -19.76 22.23
N LEU A 40 9.51 -18.58 21.60
CA LEU A 40 8.58 -17.53 21.98
C LEU A 40 7.15 -17.91 21.58
N LYS A 41 6.18 -17.49 22.40
CA LYS A 41 4.77 -17.55 22.02
C LYS A 41 4.48 -16.45 21.02
N ASP A 42 3.59 -16.72 20.07
CA ASP A 42 3.25 -15.77 19.01
C ASP A 42 2.79 -14.40 19.54
N ALA A 43 2.08 -14.35 20.67
CA ALA A 43 1.64 -13.12 21.30
C ALA A 43 2.77 -12.24 21.86
N GLU A 44 3.94 -12.81 22.12
CA GLU A 44 5.10 -12.16 22.73
C GLU A 44 6.15 -11.75 21.66
N VAL A 45 6.13 -12.40 20.49
CA VAL A 45 7.15 -12.24 19.42
C VAL A 45 7.37 -10.77 19.03
N LEU A 46 6.32 -10.00 18.81
CA LEU A 46 6.44 -8.60 18.36
C LEU A 46 7.05 -7.70 19.44
N GLU A 47 6.73 -7.95 20.72
CA GLU A 47 7.31 -7.19 21.84
C GLU A 47 8.82 -7.45 21.95
N PHE A 48 9.23 -8.73 21.88
CA PHE A 48 10.65 -9.09 21.88
C PHE A 48 11.38 -8.56 20.64
N LEU A 49 10.72 -8.50 19.48
CA LEU A 49 11.30 -7.92 18.27
C LEU A 49 11.58 -6.43 18.45
N PHE A 50 10.64 -5.69 19.05
CA PHE A 50 10.87 -4.27 19.38
C PHE A 50 11.93 -4.05 20.45
N MET A 51 12.17 -5.03 21.33
CA MET A 51 13.31 -4.99 22.24
C MET A 51 14.63 -5.20 21.50
N ALA A 52 14.72 -6.25 20.68
CA ALA A 52 15.94 -6.59 19.94
C ALA A 52 16.36 -5.49 18.96
N ILE A 53 15.40 -4.94 18.20
CA ILE A 53 15.67 -3.86 17.24
C ILE A 53 16.19 -2.59 17.91
N SER A 54 15.84 -2.34 19.18
CA SER A 54 16.23 -1.12 19.89
C SER A 54 17.72 -1.02 20.21
N ASP A 55 18.45 -2.13 20.12
CA ASP A 55 19.90 -2.19 20.30
C ASP A 55 20.67 -1.69 19.05
N PHE A 56 19.97 -1.45 17.93
CA PHE A 56 20.54 -1.00 16.65
C PHE A 56 20.20 0.46 16.38
N GLU A 57 21.08 1.16 15.67
CA GLU A 57 20.73 2.50 15.17
C GLU A 57 19.61 2.40 14.13
N PRO A 58 18.74 3.42 14.00
CA PRO A 58 17.58 3.34 13.11
C PRO A 58 17.90 2.94 11.66
N ALA A 59 19.00 3.47 11.11
CA ALA A 59 19.42 3.12 9.74
C ALA A 59 19.88 1.66 9.64
N GLU A 60 20.59 1.14 10.64
CA GLU A 60 21.06 -0.26 10.67
C GLU A 60 19.86 -1.22 10.75
N ALA A 61 18.89 -0.90 11.60
CA ALA A 61 17.66 -1.68 11.67
C ALA A 61 16.83 -1.61 10.39
N ALA A 62 16.75 -0.44 9.76
CA ALA A 62 16.10 -0.30 8.46
C ALA A 62 16.78 -1.18 7.40
N GLU A 63 18.11 -1.20 7.37
CA GLU A 63 18.89 -2.03 6.44
C GLU A 63 18.59 -3.53 6.63
N ILE A 64 18.53 -4.01 7.88
CA ILE A 64 18.19 -5.40 8.21
C ILE A 64 16.77 -5.75 7.73
N VAL A 65 15.78 -4.91 8.04
CA VAL A 65 14.37 -5.16 7.67
C VAL A 65 14.17 -5.09 6.15
N LEU A 66 14.79 -4.13 5.48
CA LEU A 66 14.77 -4.02 4.02
C LEU A 66 15.44 -5.23 3.36
N THR A 67 16.59 -5.68 3.89
CA THR A 67 17.27 -6.89 3.39
C THR A 67 16.36 -8.11 3.49
N TYR A 68 15.63 -8.25 4.60
CA TYR A 68 14.70 -9.36 4.79
C TYR A 68 13.53 -9.35 3.79
N LYS A 69 12.91 -8.19 3.52
CA LYS A 69 11.71 -8.11 2.67
C LYS A 69 11.94 -7.77 1.21
N MET A 70 13.10 -7.22 0.85
CA MET A 70 13.31 -6.59 -0.47
C MET A 70 14.59 -7.04 -1.17
N SER A 71 15.32 -8.02 -0.66
CA SER A 71 16.54 -8.55 -1.32
C SER A 71 16.28 -9.23 -2.66
N ASP A 72 15.04 -9.58 -2.97
CA ASP A 72 14.59 -10.06 -4.28
C ASP A 72 14.36 -8.92 -5.29
N LYS A 73 14.16 -7.69 -4.81
CA LYS A 73 13.81 -6.50 -5.63
C LYS A 73 14.94 -5.48 -5.72
N LEU A 74 15.78 -5.40 -4.69
CA LEU A 74 16.83 -4.40 -4.51
C LEU A 74 18.16 -5.07 -4.20
N ASN A 75 19.25 -4.49 -4.72
CA ASN A 75 20.60 -4.93 -4.36
C ASN A 75 21.08 -4.30 -3.04
N GLU A 76 22.17 -4.83 -2.48
CA GLU A 76 22.74 -4.38 -1.19
C GLU A 76 23.00 -2.87 -1.15
N GLY A 77 23.59 -2.29 -2.20
CA GLY A 77 23.86 -0.85 -2.25
C GLY A 77 22.60 0.00 -2.30
N GLN A 78 21.54 -0.47 -2.97
CA GLN A 78 20.23 0.21 -2.97
C GLN A 78 19.59 0.14 -1.57
N ILE A 79 19.64 -1.02 -0.93
CA ILE A 79 19.10 -1.22 0.42
C ILE A 79 19.83 -0.33 1.43
N GLN A 80 21.16 -0.27 1.38
CA GLN A 80 21.96 0.58 2.24
C GLN A 80 21.64 2.07 2.05
N ASN A 81 21.52 2.54 0.81
CA ASN A 81 21.14 3.94 0.58
C ASN A 81 19.72 4.22 1.09
N LEU A 82 18.79 3.33 0.79
CA LEU A 82 17.39 3.46 1.16
C LEU A 82 17.19 3.46 2.68
N SER A 83 17.97 2.67 3.43
CA SER A 83 17.89 2.63 4.90
C SER A 83 18.19 3.98 5.55
N HIS A 84 19.08 4.77 4.92
CA HIS A 84 19.36 6.15 5.33
C HIS A 84 18.30 7.14 4.82
N GLU A 85 17.87 7.02 3.57
CA GLU A 85 16.84 7.89 2.97
C GLU A 85 15.51 7.81 3.73
N MET A 86 15.13 6.61 4.19
CA MET A 86 13.93 6.36 4.99
C MET A 86 13.84 7.19 6.28
N LEU A 87 14.95 7.70 6.80
CA LEU A 87 14.93 8.55 8.00
C LEU A 87 14.61 10.01 7.70
N ILE A 88 14.73 10.42 6.44
CA ILE A 88 14.68 11.82 6.02
C ILE A 88 13.46 12.07 5.14
N GLU A 89 13.18 11.14 4.21
CA GLU A 89 12.15 11.29 3.19
C GLU A 89 11.01 10.29 3.37
N LYS A 90 9.82 10.67 2.88
CA LYS A 90 8.67 9.77 2.80
C LYS A 90 8.83 8.82 1.61
N VAL A 91 9.81 7.91 1.67
CA VAL A 91 10.13 7.04 0.52
C VAL A 91 8.95 6.18 0.07
N ALA A 92 8.04 5.83 0.98
CA ALA A 92 6.80 5.12 0.63
C ALA A 92 5.86 5.93 -0.30
N GLU A 93 6.09 7.23 -0.44
CA GLU A 93 5.34 8.13 -1.31
C GLU A 93 6.24 8.71 -2.43
N GLN A 94 7.55 8.80 -2.20
CA GLN A 94 8.49 9.57 -3.03
C GLN A 94 9.47 8.70 -3.82
N TYR A 95 9.60 7.40 -3.49
CA TYR A 95 10.52 6.52 -4.19
C TYR A 95 10.18 6.44 -5.69
N ALA A 96 11.22 6.37 -6.53
CA ALA A 96 11.07 6.47 -7.98
C ALA A 96 10.27 5.32 -8.61
N GLU A 97 10.29 4.13 -8.00
CA GLU A 97 9.50 2.97 -8.43
C GLU A 97 8.24 2.82 -7.56
N PRO A 98 7.04 3.20 -8.04
CA PRO A 98 5.82 3.13 -7.25
C PRO A 98 5.37 1.71 -6.91
N ALA A 99 5.82 0.69 -7.66
CA ALA A 99 5.54 -0.70 -7.31
C ALA A 99 6.10 -1.10 -5.93
N LEU A 100 7.10 -0.39 -5.41
CA LEU A 100 7.68 -0.65 -4.08
C LEU A 100 6.97 0.10 -2.96
N HIS A 101 6.09 1.05 -3.26
CA HIS A 101 5.50 1.94 -2.25
C HIS A 101 4.72 1.19 -1.16
N PHE A 102 4.05 0.09 -1.50
CA PHE A 102 3.36 -0.74 -0.51
C PHE A 102 4.33 -1.40 0.48
N ASP A 103 5.40 -2.03 0.00
CA ASP A 103 6.41 -2.65 0.86
C ASP A 103 7.07 -1.59 1.76
N LEU A 104 7.47 -0.48 1.14
CA LEU A 104 8.12 0.64 1.82
C LEU A 104 7.22 1.27 2.89
N TYR A 105 5.91 1.41 2.62
CA TYR A 105 4.94 1.88 3.62
C TYR A 105 4.93 0.98 4.85
N ASN A 106 4.77 -0.33 4.66
CA ASN A 106 4.66 -1.27 5.77
C ASN A 106 5.96 -1.39 6.57
N ILE A 107 7.11 -1.34 5.90
CA ILE A 107 8.43 -1.32 6.54
C ILE A 107 8.62 -0.01 7.31
N ASN A 108 8.31 1.13 6.69
CA ASN A 108 8.43 2.44 7.32
C ASN A 108 7.55 2.54 8.58
N GLN A 109 6.28 2.14 8.52
CA GLN A 109 5.39 2.23 9.68
C GLN A 109 5.81 1.27 10.80
N PHE A 110 6.30 0.07 10.46
CA PHE A 110 6.88 -0.85 11.44
C PHE A 110 8.08 -0.24 12.17
N LEU A 111 9.05 0.30 11.42
CA LEU A 111 10.24 0.95 11.98
C LEU A 111 9.89 2.23 12.74
N ARG A 112 8.94 3.02 12.23
CA ARG A 112 8.41 4.21 12.90
C ARG A 112 7.87 3.85 14.27
N LYS A 113 7.11 2.76 14.38
CA LYS A 113 6.57 2.25 15.64
C LYS A 113 7.70 1.78 16.58
N ALA A 114 8.65 1.00 16.08
CA ALA A 114 9.79 0.52 16.85
C ALA A 114 10.64 1.66 17.44
N TYR A 115 10.78 2.77 16.70
CA TYR A 115 11.62 3.91 17.09
C TYR A 115 10.84 5.15 17.50
N ASN A 116 9.61 5.00 18.00
CA ASN A 116 8.81 6.11 18.56
C ASN A 116 8.69 7.34 17.65
N GLY A 117 8.52 7.13 16.34
CA GLY A 117 8.31 8.21 15.38
C GLY A 117 9.56 8.80 14.73
N LYS A 118 10.74 8.18 14.89
CA LYS A 118 11.98 8.64 14.21
C LYS A 118 11.87 8.62 12.68
N PHE A 119 11.15 7.65 12.12
CA PHE A 119 10.88 7.58 10.68
C PHE A 119 9.72 8.52 10.30
N PRO A 120 9.75 9.18 9.13
CA PRO A 120 8.66 10.03 8.66
C PRO A 120 7.33 9.30 8.67
N ASP A 121 6.25 9.99 9.02
CA ASP A 121 4.92 9.39 9.02
C ASP A 121 4.37 9.32 7.59
N THR A 122 3.98 8.11 7.18
CA THR A 122 3.38 7.84 5.88
C THR A 122 1.99 7.28 6.11
N GLU A 123 1.07 7.58 5.19
CA GLU A 123 -0.35 7.33 5.39
C GLU A 123 -0.93 6.49 4.25
N ALA A 124 -1.73 5.49 4.62
CA ALA A 124 -2.55 4.74 3.68
C ALA A 124 -4.00 5.21 3.78
N THR A 125 -4.74 5.04 2.69
CA THR A 125 -6.17 5.30 2.62
C THR A 125 -6.90 3.98 2.44
N ILE A 126 -7.87 3.72 3.30
CA ILE A 126 -8.84 2.64 3.19
C ILE A 126 -10.17 3.23 2.73
N ILE A 127 -10.64 2.78 1.58
CA ILE A 127 -11.92 3.19 0.98
C ILE A 127 -12.89 2.02 1.10
N THR A 128 -14.03 2.26 1.74
CA THR A 128 -15.17 1.34 1.68
C THR A 128 -16.13 1.84 0.63
N ALA A 129 -16.41 1.02 -0.37
CA ALA A 129 -17.34 1.37 -1.43
C ALA A 129 -18.20 0.17 -1.86
N SER A 130 -19.40 0.45 -2.34
CA SER A 130 -20.27 -0.52 -2.98
C SER A 130 -20.32 -0.33 -4.49
N PHE A 131 -20.44 -1.46 -5.19
CA PHE A 131 -20.34 -1.57 -6.64
C PHE A 131 -21.54 -2.35 -7.18
N ASP A 132 -22.30 -1.71 -8.07
CA ASP A 132 -23.48 -2.26 -8.74
C ASP A 132 -23.19 -2.50 -10.24
N GLY A 133 -23.72 -3.60 -10.78
CA GLY A 133 -23.58 -3.91 -12.21
C GLY A 133 -22.32 -4.71 -12.58
N ILE A 134 -21.58 -5.22 -11.59
CA ILE A 134 -20.42 -6.08 -11.76
C ILE A 134 -20.44 -7.25 -10.77
N ASP A 135 -19.90 -8.39 -11.18
CA ASP A 135 -19.61 -9.52 -10.29
C ASP A 135 -18.25 -9.31 -9.61
N LEU A 136 -18.28 -9.05 -8.31
CA LEU A 136 -17.08 -8.73 -7.54
C LEU A 136 -16.12 -9.92 -7.38
N ASP A 137 -16.63 -11.15 -7.40
CA ASP A 137 -15.80 -12.33 -7.12
C ASP A 137 -14.96 -12.74 -8.32
N SER A 138 -15.52 -12.61 -9.53
CA SER A 138 -14.89 -13.13 -10.75
C SER A 138 -14.33 -12.07 -11.68
N LYS A 139 -14.80 -10.81 -11.58
CA LYS A 139 -14.46 -9.78 -12.56
C LYS A 139 -13.71 -8.59 -11.97
N MET A 140 -13.73 -8.38 -10.65
CA MET A 140 -13.10 -7.19 -10.09
C MET A 140 -11.59 -7.25 -10.23
N THR A 141 -11.00 -6.20 -10.79
CA THR A 141 -9.55 -6.02 -10.93
C THR A 141 -9.15 -4.64 -10.42
N LYS A 142 -7.85 -4.43 -10.16
CA LYS A 142 -7.35 -3.12 -9.76
C LYS A 142 -7.56 -2.05 -10.83
N GLU A 143 -7.48 -2.40 -12.11
CA GLU A 143 -7.82 -1.50 -13.22
C GLU A 143 -9.28 -1.06 -13.14
N ILE A 144 -10.21 -1.99 -12.91
CA ILE A 144 -11.62 -1.64 -12.76
C ILE A 144 -11.84 -0.77 -11.54
N LEU A 145 -11.20 -1.08 -10.41
CA LEU A 145 -11.31 -0.29 -9.18
C LEU A 145 -10.83 1.14 -9.37
N ILE A 146 -9.63 1.34 -9.94
CA ILE A 146 -9.12 2.69 -10.14
C ILE A 146 -9.97 3.49 -11.13
N LYS A 147 -10.40 2.89 -12.25
CA LYS A 147 -11.29 3.55 -13.23
C LYS A 147 -12.65 3.88 -12.61
N ALA A 148 -13.21 2.97 -11.81
CA ALA A 148 -14.44 3.19 -11.10
C ALA A 148 -14.30 4.36 -10.11
N LEU A 149 -13.26 4.36 -9.27
CA LEU A 149 -13.04 5.41 -8.27
C LEU A 149 -12.81 6.79 -8.92
N CYS A 150 -12.10 6.85 -10.05
CA CYS A 150 -11.86 8.09 -10.81
C CYS A 150 -13.15 8.83 -11.18
N GLY A 151 -14.28 8.14 -11.34
CA GLY A 151 -15.57 8.78 -11.63
C GLY A 151 -16.10 9.68 -10.49
N GLY A 152 -15.58 9.52 -9.28
CA GLY A 152 -15.95 10.33 -8.11
C GLY A 152 -14.86 11.28 -7.63
N LEU A 153 -13.64 11.20 -8.19
CA LEU A 153 -12.53 12.07 -7.82
C LEU A 153 -12.66 13.43 -8.51
N ASN A 154 -12.13 14.47 -7.87
CA ASN A 154 -12.03 15.80 -8.44
C ASN A 154 -10.98 15.82 -9.57
N ASP A 155 -11.21 16.61 -10.62
CA ASP A 155 -10.31 16.73 -11.79
C ASP A 155 -8.84 17.03 -11.45
N GLY A 156 -8.59 17.69 -10.30
CA GLY A 156 -7.24 18.02 -9.82
C GLY A 156 -6.46 16.85 -9.21
N ASN A 157 -7.09 15.69 -8.97
CA ASN A 157 -6.47 14.54 -8.34
C ASN A 157 -5.26 14.04 -9.14
N LEU A 158 -4.28 13.47 -8.44
CA LEU A 158 -3.02 13.02 -9.04
C LEU A 158 -3.22 11.92 -10.09
N ILE A 159 -4.20 11.04 -9.92
CA ILE A 159 -4.48 9.94 -10.85
C ILE A 159 -4.91 10.50 -12.21
N HIS A 160 -5.83 11.48 -12.24
CA HIS A 160 -6.21 12.13 -13.50
C HIS A 160 -5.01 12.79 -14.18
N ARG A 161 -4.13 13.45 -13.41
CA ARG A 161 -2.96 14.14 -13.97
C ARG A 161 -1.90 13.21 -14.55
N LEU A 162 -1.76 12.00 -14.01
CA LEU A 162 -0.71 11.06 -14.41
C LEU A 162 -1.20 9.93 -15.33
N PHE A 163 -2.49 9.59 -15.26
CA PHE A 163 -3.04 8.39 -15.88
C PHE A 163 -4.31 8.66 -16.70
N GLU A 164 -4.48 9.88 -17.23
CA GLU A 164 -5.68 10.28 -17.99
C GLU A 164 -6.00 9.30 -19.12
N ASP A 165 -5.03 9.05 -20.00
CA ASP A 165 -5.18 8.20 -21.19
C ASP A 165 -5.45 6.74 -20.79
N GLN A 166 -4.80 6.25 -19.73
CA GLN A 166 -5.03 4.91 -19.18
C GLN A 166 -6.45 4.78 -18.61
N VAL A 167 -6.93 5.79 -17.89
CA VAL A 167 -8.27 5.82 -17.29
C VAL A 167 -9.34 5.84 -18.38
N LYS A 168 -9.13 6.60 -19.45
CA LYS A 168 -10.00 6.63 -20.64
C LYS A 168 -9.90 5.37 -21.51
N GLY A 169 -8.94 4.48 -21.24
CA GLY A 169 -8.74 3.28 -22.06
C GLY A 169 -8.13 3.58 -23.43
N GLU A 170 -7.53 4.76 -23.62
CA GLU A 170 -6.78 5.11 -24.84
C GLU A 170 -5.44 4.35 -24.91
N ILE A 171 -4.89 3.99 -23.74
CA ILE A 171 -3.72 3.10 -23.60
C ILE A 171 -3.93 2.08 -22.47
N ALA A 172 -3.14 1.00 -22.49
CA ALA A 172 -3.20 -0.04 -21.47
C ALA A 172 -2.85 0.49 -20.07
N PHE A 173 -3.64 0.11 -19.05
CA PHE A 173 -3.40 0.53 -17.67
C PHE A 173 -2.56 -0.48 -16.87
N THR A 174 -1.29 -0.62 -17.21
CA THR A 174 -0.37 -1.53 -16.50
C THR A 174 0.02 -1.06 -15.09
N ASP A 175 -0.19 0.22 -14.78
CA ASP A 175 0.20 0.84 -13.51
C ASP A 175 -0.90 0.79 -12.42
N ALA A 176 -2.07 0.21 -12.70
CA ALA A 176 -3.15 0.12 -11.72
C ALA A 176 -2.73 -0.62 -10.44
N GLU A 177 -1.87 -1.63 -10.58
CA GLU A 177 -1.24 -2.39 -9.48
C GLU A 177 -0.37 -1.52 -8.55
N LYS A 178 0.17 -0.41 -9.07
CA LYS A 178 1.04 0.51 -8.32
C LYS A 178 0.24 1.53 -7.50
N VAL A 179 -1.00 1.77 -7.89
CA VAL A 179 -1.91 2.72 -7.22
C VAL A 179 -2.77 2.00 -6.20
N ILE A 180 -3.50 0.97 -6.63
CA ILE A 180 -4.32 0.16 -5.72
C ILE A 180 -3.41 -0.91 -5.12
N TRP A 181 -3.13 -0.83 -3.82
CA TRP A 181 -2.24 -1.78 -3.17
C TRP A 181 -2.93 -3.12 -2.93
N ASN A 182 -4.15 -3.09 -2.39
CA ASN A 182 -4.93 -4.29 -2.13
C ASN A 182 -6.43 -3.96 -2.16
N PHE A 183 -7.25 -4.99 -2.30
CA PHE A 183 -8.69 -4.89 -2.14
C PHE A 183 -9.26 -6.22 -1.63
N LYS A 184 -10.33 -6.14 -0.86
CA LYS A 184 -11.06 -7.33 -0.38
C LYS A 184 -12.55 -7.09 -0.42
N LYS A 185 -13.30 -8.12 -0.79
CA LYS A 185 -14.77 -8.10 -0.69
C LYS A 185 -15.18 -8.15 0.79
N THR A 186 -16.08 -7.26 1.20
CA THR A 186 -16.59 -7.15 2.58
C THR A 186 -18.09 -7.42 2.68
N GLY A 187 -18.80 -7.44 1.55
CA GLY A 187 -20.21 -7.80 1.45
C GLY A 187 -20.57 -8.23 0.03
N GLU A 188 -21.85 -8.52 -0.24
CA GLU A 188 -22.30 -8.97 -1.58
C GLU A 188 -21.90 -7.99 -2.68
N LYS A 189 -21.98 -6.69 -2.39
CA LYS A 189 -21.66 -5.58 -3.30
C LYS A 189 -20.59 -4.63 -2.76
N SER A 190 -20.07 -4.89 -1.56
CA SER A 190 -19.18 -3.97 -0.86
C SER A 190 -17.76 -4.48 -0.86
N MET A 191 -16.80 -3.56 -0.98
CA MET A 191 -15.38 -3.83 -0.97
C MET A 191 -14.64 -2.80 -0.12
N GLU A 192 -13.53 -3.25 0.45
CA GLU A 192 -12.52 -2.41 1.05
C GLU A 192 -11.33 -2.34 0.08
N ILE A 193 -10.84 -1.14 -0.18
CA ILE A 193 -9.78 -0.84 -1.14
C ILE A 193 -8.70 -0.09 -0.40
N ILE A 194 -7.45 -0.52 -0.57
CA ILE A 194 -6.29 0.03 0.12
C ILE A 194 -5.38 0.69 -0.92
N THR A 195 -5.01 1.94 -0.66
CA THR A 195 -4.11 2.75 -1.50
C THR A 195 -3.24 3.65 -0.62
N SER A 196 -2.27 4.34 -1.21
CA SER A 196 -1.55 5.43 -0.54
C SER A 196 -2.43 6.68 -0.44
N LYS A 197 -2.30 7.43 0.66
CA LYS A 197 -2.87 8.78 0.77
C LYS A 197 -2.39 9.71 -0.36
N LYS A 198 -1.17 9.49 -0.88
CA LYS A 198 -0.65 10.21 -2.06
C LYS A 198 -1.58 10.14 -3.27
N TRP A 199 -2.25 9.00 -3.45
CA TRP A 199 -3.08 8.74 -4.62
C TRP A 199 -4.51 9.22 -4.40
N ILE A 200 -5.09 8.85 -3.27
CA ILE A 200 -6.47 9.17 -2.93
C ILE A 200 -6.55 9.47 -1.44
N GLU A 201 -7.06 10.65 -1.09
CA GLU A 201 -7.53 10.99 0.25
C GLU A 201 -9.02 11.35 0.23
N LYS A 202 -9.61 11.58 1.40
CA LYS A 202 -11.06 11.80 1.53
C LYS A 202 -11.51 13.05 0.78
N GLU A 203 -10.70 14.08 0.82
CA GLU A 203 -10.93 15.40 0.22
C GLU A 203 -10.86 15.36 -1.31
N ASP A 204 -10.28 14.29 -1.89
CA ASP A 204 -10.23 14.12 -3.34
C ASP A 204 -11.59 13.78 -3.95
N PHE A 205 -12.56 13.27 -3.18
CA PHE A 205 -13.88 12.93 -3.71
C PHE A 205 -14.77 14.16 -3.87
N GLY A 206 -15.12 14.48 -5.11
CA GLY A 206 -16.15 15.46 -5.45
C GLY A 206 -17.57 14.87 -5.45
N GLN A 207 -17.67 13.57 -5.70
CA GLN A 207 -18.94 12.83 -5.71
C GLN A 207 -18.76 11.44 -5.07
N ILE A 208 -19.71 11.06 -4.22
CA ILE A 208 -19.66 9.78 -3.48
C ILE A 208 -20.71 8.77 -3.94
N ASP A 209 -21.66 9.15 -4.80
CA ASP A 209 -22.68 8.28 -5.38
C ASP A 209 -22.85 8.66 -6.86
N TYR A 210 -22.42 7.77 -7.77
CA TYR A 210 -22.32 8.05 -9.20
C TYR A 210 -22.31 6.76 -10.03
N THR A 211 -22.38 6.91 -11.35
CA THR A 211 -22.18 5.81 -12.30
C THR A 211 -20.88 6.04 -13.06
N ALA A 212 -19.94 5.12 -12.95
CA ALA A 212 -18.70 5.14 -13.69
C ALA A 212 -18.85 4.41 -15.03
N GLU A 213 -18.33 5.02 -16.09
CA GLU A 213 -18.17 4.38 -17.40
C GLU A 213 -16.73 3.91 -17.55
N ILE A 214 -16.54 2.59 -17.65
CA ILE A 214 -15.23 1.95 -17.75
C ILE A 214 -14.98 1.54 -19.19
N GLU A 215 -13.94 2.11 -19.77
CA GLU A 215 -13.42 1.78 -21.09
C GLU A 215 -12.12 0.99 -20.94
N PHE A 216 -11.95 -0.09 -21.69
CA PHE A 216 -10.72 -0.89 -21.71
C PHE A 216 -9.98 -0.63 -23.00
N PHE A 217 -8.66 -0.62 -22.91
CA PHE A 217 -7.81 -0.51 -24.08
C PHE A 217 -7.99 -1.75 -24.99
N ASN A 218 -8.14 -1.50 -26.28
CA ASN A 218 -8.17 -2.52 -27.32
C ASN A 218 -6.97 -2.31 -28.26
N GLU A 219 -6.06 -3.28 -28.33
CA GLU A 219 -4.89 -3.26 -29.24
C GLU A 219 -5.25 -3.30 -30.74
N GLU A 220 -6.51 -3.57 -31.09
CA GLU A 220 -6.95 -3.73 -32.49
C GLU A 220 -7.34 -2.41 -33.20
N GLU A 221 -7.11 -1.24 -32.56
CA GLU A 221 -7.17 0.09 -33.22
C GLU A 221 -5.79 0.74 -33.40
#